data_AF-A0A7L3G6H7-F1
#
_entry.id   AF-A0A7L3G6H7-F1
#
_cell.length_a   1.000
_cell.length_b   1.000
_cell.length_c   1.000
_cell.angle_alpha   90.00
_cell.angle_beta   90.00
_cell.angle_gamma   90.00
#
_symmetry.space_group_name_H-M   'P 1'
#
loop_
_entity.id
_entity.type
_entity.pdbx_description
1 polymer ?
#
loop_
_entity_poly.entity_id
_entity_poly.type
_entity_poly.pdbx_seq_one_letter_code
_entity_poly.pdbx_strand_id
1 'polypeptide(L)'
;DGEVHINELKNGNAEMFWNPTSEVRRQRLKRHIVLFEEQTDFESERLWQHVTSAINKGDQHKATQEKSVLEEEQRNAARERRENGTEWKPLLFRHDATTNEWRYKYEDLRPWDPLNDIAQFEKNGILQTMERHLSTRMSNHKTTCINNQITRHKRSAKDCRRRKTSDQPSNHSQNTESSCSTPESVQELSDDDGKYLGFESLCAQCGKEMNHLKEIHSAVLSLQRAQQDIHR
;
A
#
# COMPACT_ATOMS: atom_id res chain seq x y z
N ASP A 1 25.54 -1.19 -4.45
CA ASP A 1 25.13 -0.24 -3.37
C ASP A 1 26.14 0.88 -3.12
N GLY A 2 26.70 1.45 -4.19
CA GLY A 2 27.78 2.42 -4.12
C GLY A 2 27.47 3.70 -4.89
N GLU A 3 28.50 4.50 -5.09
CA GLU A 3 28.44 5.79 -5.77
C GLU A 3 28.09 5.64 -7.26
N VAL A 4 27.22 6.52 -7.73
CA VAL A 4 26.80 6.64 -9.12
C VAL A 4 27.28 7.99 -9.62
N HIS A 5 27.97 7.98 -10.76
CA HIS A 5 28.47 9.19 -11.42
C HIS A 5 27.71 9.45 -12.72
N ILE A 6 27.55 10.71 -13.08
CA ILE A 6 27.02 11.14 -14.37
C ILE A 6 28.11 11.89 -15.13
N ASN A 7 28.25 11.57 -16.42
CA ASN A 7 29.26 12.17 -17.28
C ASN A 7 28.62 13.21 -18.19
N GLU A 8 29.13 14.43 -18.15
CA GLU A 8 28.74 15.45 -19.12
C GLU A 8 29.50 15.25 -20.44
N LEU A 9 28.79 14.89 -21.51
CA LEU A 9 29.40 14.60 -22.81
C LEU A 9 30.10 15.80 -23.47
N LYS A 10 29.75 17.04 -23.08
CA LYS A 10 30.25 18.25 -23.74
C LYS A 10 31.68 18.61 -23.33
N ASN A 11 32.07 18.22 -22.13
CA ASN A 11 33.23 18.68 -21.39
C ASN A 11 34.01 17.50 -20.79
N GLY A 12 33.48 16.27 -20.85
CA GLY A 12 34.17 15.05 -20.42
C GLY A 12 34.29 14.91 -18.91
N ASN A 13 33.62 15.78 -18.15
CA ASN A 13 33.67 15.77 -16.69
C ASN A 13 32.69 14.74 -16.14
N ALA A 14 33.16 13.95 -15.17
CA ALA A 14 32.34 13.03 -14.40
C ALA A 14 32.04 13.66 -13.03
N GLU A 15 30.76 13.82 -12.70
CA GLU A 15 30.32 14.31 -11.39
C GLU A 15 29.57 13.22 -10.63
N MET A 16 29.63 13.26 -9.30
CA MET A 16 28.89 12.32 -8.47
C MET A 16 27.40 12.68 -8.53
N PHE A 17 26.59 11.75 -9.04
CA PHE A 17 25.16 11.90 -9.22
C PHE A 17 24.38 11.45 -7.98
N TRP A 18 24.75 10.28 -7.43
CA TRP A 18 24.05 9.72 -6.28
C TRP A 18 24.96 8.83 -5.44
N ASN A 19 24.84 8.94 -4.12
CA ASN A 19 25.55 8.10 -3.17
C ASN A 19 24.57 7.62 -2.09
N PRO A 20 24.42 6.29 -1.87
CA PRO A 20 23.59 5.75 -0.80
C PRO A 20 24.25 5.90 0.57
N THR A 21 24.51 7.13 1.02
CA THR A 21 25.05 7.37 2.37
C THR A 21 24.07 6.91 3.44
N SER A 22 24.55 6.69 4.67
CA SER A 22 23.68 6.32 5.79
C SER A 22 22.58 7.35 6.04
N GLU A 23 22.82 8.63 5.77
CA GLU A 23 21.80 9.68 5.85
C GLU A 23 20.71 9.50 4.78
N VAL A 24 21.09 9.31 3.52
CA VAL A 24 20.14 9.04 2.42
C VAL A 24 19.32 7.79 2.70
N ARG A 25 19.94 6.73 3.23
CA ARG A 25 19.23 5.51 3.62
C ARG A 25 18.21 5.75 4.74
N ARG A 26 18.53 6.59 5.73
CA ARG A 26 17.59 6.96 6.81
C ARG A 26 16.40 7.79 6.33
N GLN A 27 16.53 8.50 5.21
CA GLN A 27 15.45 9.28 4.60
C GLN A 27 14.51 8.43 3.72
N ARG A 28 14.79 7.14 3.52
CA ARG A 28 13.89 6.24 2.78
C ARG A 28 12.52 6.20 3.45
N LEU A 29 11.46 6.25 2.63
CA LEU A 29 10.10 6.07 3.11
C LEU A 29 9.98 4.72 3.81
N LYS A 30 9.34 4.72 4.98
CA LYS A 30 9.08 3.49 5.73
C LYS A 30 8.03 2.68 4.98
N ARG A 31 8.34 1.42 4.72
CA ARG A 31 7.34 0.46 4.24
C ARG A 31 6.41 0.11 5.39
N HIS A 32 5.12 0.36 5.20
CA HIS A 32 4.09 -0.17 6.08
C HIS A 32 3.66 -1.54 5.52
N ILE A 33 3.53 -2.53 6.41
CA ILE A 33 3.13 -3.89 6.08
C ILE A 33 1.86 -4.22 6.88
N VAL A 34 0.98 -5.03 6.29
CA VAL A 34 -0.20 -5.58 6.97
C VAL A 34 0.28 -6.58 8.02
N LEU A 35 -0.31 -6.54 9.22
CA LEU A 35 0.04 -7.45 10.31
C LEU A 35 -0.25 -8.89 9.89
N PHE A 36 0.61 -9.82 10.30
CA PHE A 36 0.54 -11.22 9.86
C PHE A 36 -0.83 -11.87 10.16
N GLU A 37 -1.43 -11.54 11.31
CA GLU A 37 -2.73 -12.04 11.74
C GLU A 37 -3.90 -11.50 10.91
N GLU A 38 -3.70 -10.35 10.24
CA GLU A 38 -4.69 -9.68 9.39
C GLU A 38 -4.55 -10.09 7.92
N GLN A 39 -3.46 -10.77 7.54
CA GLN A 39 -3.23 -11.22 6.17
C GLN A 39 -4.15 -12.38 5.78
N THR A 40 -4.63 -12.34 4.54
CA THR A 40 -5.37 -13.42 3.91
C THR A 40 -4.45 -14.57 3.44
N ASP A 41 -5.00 -15.76 3.25
CA ASP A 41 -4.21 -16.98 3.01
C ASP A 41 -3.33 -16.94 1.74
N PHE A 42 -3.65 -16.09 0.77
CA PHE A 42 -2.89 -15.94 -0.48
C PHE A 42 -1.96 -14.72 -0.49
N GLU A 43 -1.85 -13.99 0.62
CA GLU A 43 -0.84 -12.95 0.78
C GLU A 43 0.54 -13.57 1.00
N SER A 44 1.57 -12.98 0.39
CA SER A 44 2.85 -13.68 0.20
C SER A 44 3.54 -14.09 1.50
N GLU A 45 3.55 -13.24 2.53
CA GLU A 45 4.21 -13.58 3.79
C GLU A 45 3.51 -14.75 4.49
N ARG A 46 2.16 -14.74 4.54
CA ARG A 46 1.37 -15.86 5.08
C ARG A 46 1.47 -17.13 4.23
N LEU A 47 1.34 -17.01 2.91
CA LEU A 47 1.38 -18.14 1.98
C LEU A 47 2.73 -18.86 2.03
N TRP A 48 3.84 -18.11 2.12
CA TRP A 48 5.20 -18.65 2.10
C TRP A 48 5.80 -18.90 3.50
N GLN A 49 5.04 -18.68 4.57
CA GLN A 49 5.54 -18.71 5.96
C GLN A 49 6.37 -19.96 6.30
N HIS A 50 5.95 -21.15 5.85
CA HIS A 50 6.63 -22.40 6.18
C HIS A 50 7.93 -22.59 5.41
N VAL A 51 7.94 -22.21 4.13
CA VAL A 51 9.16 -22.17 3.30
C VAL A 51 10.17 -21.20 3.89
N THR A 52 9.75 -19.98 4.17
CA THR A 52 10.61 -18.95 4.78
C THR A 52 11.13 -19.37 6.15
N SER A 53 10.30 -20.00 6.99
CA SER A 53 10.72 -20.53 8.29
C SER A 53 11.79 -21.61 8.16
N ALA A 54 11.68 -22.52 7.18
CA ALA A 54 12.67 -23.56 6.93
C ALA A 54 13.99 -22.99 6.39
N ILE A 55 13.92 -22.02 5.46
CA ILE A 55 15.10 -21.30 4.94
C ILE A 55 15.84 -20.60 6.08
N ASN A 56 15.13 -19.88 6.94
CA ASN A 56 15.73 -19.18 8.08
C ASN A 56 16.42 -20.13 9.08
N LYS A 57 16.03 -21.41 9.11
CA LYS A 57 16.65 -22.46 9.91
C LYS A 57 17.78 -23.19 9.19
N GLY A 58 18.05 -22.87 7.93
CA GLY A 58 19.02 -23.56 7.08
C GLY A 58 18.59 -24.98 6.66
N ASP A 59 17.30 -25.33 6.80
CA ASP A 59 16.77 -26.65 6.43
C ASP A 59 16.29 -26.65 4.97
N GLN A 60 17.22 -26.91 4.06
CA GLN A 60 16.96 -26.94 2.62
C GLN A 60 15.97 -28.02 2.20
N HIS A 61 16.02 -29.20 2.84
CA HIS A 61 15.13 -30.31 2.52
C HIS A 61 13.69 -29.95 2.88
N LYS A 62 13.47 -29.40 4.08
CA LYS A 62 12.15 -28.94 4.49
C LYS A 62 11.66 -27.78 3.63
N ALA A 63 12.50 -26.80 3.32
CA ALA A 63 12.11 -25.69 2.45
C ALA A 63 11.63 -26.18 1.08
N THR A 64 12.31 -27.17 0.51
CA THR A 64 11.93 -27.79 -0.78
C THR A 64 10.61 -28.55 -0.67
N GLN A 65 10.39 -29.26 0.44
CA GLN A 65 9.14 -29.97 0.69
C GLN A 65 7.95 -29.00 0.79
N GLU A 66 8.05 -27.98 1.64
CA GLU A 66 6.99 -26.98 1.83
C GLU A 66 6.68 -26.22 0.52
N LYS A 67 7.72 -25.89 -0.26
CA LYS A 67 7.56 -25.29 -1.60
C LYS A 67 6.80 -26.22 -2.54
N SER A 68 7.13 -27.51 -2.52
CA SER A 68 6.52 -28.51 -3.40
C SER A 68 5.03 -28.71 -3.09
N VAL A 69 4.64 -28.61 -1.81
CA VAL A 69 3.22 -28.65 -1.39
C VAL A 69 2.44 -27.50 -2.03
N LEU A 70 2.91 -26.26 -1.87
CA LEU A 70 2.26 -25.07 -2.45
C LEU A 70 2.15 -25.16 -3.98
N GLU A 71 3.21 -25.61 -4.66
CA GLU A 71 3.23 -25.71 -6.12
C GLU A 71 2.33 -26.83 -6.66
N GLU A 72 2.21 -27.95 -5.94
CA GLU A 72 1.29 -29.03 -6.31
C GLU A 72 -0.16 -28.59 -6.13
N GLU A 73 -0.49 -27.88 -5.04
CA GLU A 73 -1.83 -27.30 -4.84
C GLU A 73 -2.20 -26.34 -5.97
N GLN A 74 -1.29 -25.44 -6.37
CA GLN A 74 -1.52 -24.54 -7.50
C GLN A 74 -1.66 -25.28 -8.83
N ARG A 75 -0.88 -26.34 -9.07
CA ARG A 75 -1.02 -27.19 -10.26
C ARG A 75 -2.37 -27.92 -10.30
N ASN A 76 -2.85 -28.39 -9.16
CA ASN A 76 -4.15 -29.03 -9.04
C ASN A 76 -5.29 -28.04 -9.26
N ALA A 77 -5.24 -26.85 -8.65
CA ALA A 77 -6.22 -25.79 -8.87
C ALA A 77 -6.27 -25.33 -10.34
N ALA A 78 -5.12 -25.29 -11.03
CA ALA A 78 -5.07 -25.00 -12.46
C ALA A 78 -5.68 -26.11 -13.32
N ARG A 79 -5.48 -27.37 -12.94
CA ARG A 79 -6.09 -28.53 -13.62
C ARG A 79 -7.61 -28.50 -13.48
N GLU A 80 -8.11 -28.28 -12.26
CA GLU A 80 -9.54 -28.17 -11.97
C GLU A 80 -10.20 -27.03 -12.76
N ARG A 81 -9.57 -25.84 -12.79
CA ARG A 81 -10.05 -24.72 -13.60
C ARG A 81 -10.19 -25.07 -15.08
N ARG A 82 -9.20 -25.79 -15.63
CA ARG A 82 -9.24 -26.24 -17.03
C ARG A 82 -10.35 -27.27 -17.27
N GLU A 83 -10.52 -28.23 -16.37
CA GLU A 83 -11.58 -29.25 -16.46
C GLU A 83 -12.98 -28.63 -16.35
N ASN A 84 -13.14 -27.61 -15.51
CA ASN A 84 -14.39 -26.88 -15.33
C ASN A 84 -14.60 -25.77 -16.39
N GLY A 85 -13.68 -25.61 -17.35
CA GLY A 85 -13.74 -24.55 -18.37
C GLY A 85 -13.72 -23.12 -17.80
N THR A 86 -13.20 -22.93 -16.59
CA THR A 86 -13.16 -21.64 -15.90
C THR A 86 -11.82 -20.95 -16.13
N GLU A 87 -11.88 -19.72 -16.63
CA GLU A 87 -10.69 -18.88 -16.84
C GLU A 87 -10.17 -18.29 -15.52
N TRP A 88 -8.84 -18.28 -15.34
CA TRP A 88 -8.21 -17.55 -14.24
C TRP A 88 -8.20 -16.05 -14.51
N LYS A 89 -8.73 -15.25 -13.58
CA LYS A 89 -8.80 -13.79 -13.71
C LYS A 89 -8.12 -13.11 -12.52
N PRO A 90 -7.14 -12.22 -12.75
CA PRO A 90 -6.52 -11.46 -11.67
C PRO A 90 -7.54 -10.61 -10.90
N LEU A 91 -7.39 -10.55 -9.58
CA LEU A 91 -8.35 -9.88 -8.70
C LEU A 91 -8.28 -8.35 -8.83
N LEU A 92 -7.08 -7.78 -8.75
CA LEU A 92 -6.87 -6.33 -8.62
C LEU A 92 -6.47 -5.63 -9.93
N PHE A 93 -6.05 -6.38 -10.94
CA PHE A 93 -5.52 -5.84 -12.20
C PHE A 93 -6.31 -6.34 -13.40
N ARG A 94 -6.37 -5.51 -14.45
CA ARG A 94 -6.92 -5.84 -15.77
C ARG A 94 -5.83 -5.64 -16.81
N HIS A 95 -5.79 -6.52 -17.81
CA HIS A 95 -4.91 -6.35 -18.97
C HIS A 95 -5.63 -5.53 -20.03
N ASP A 96 -4.96 -4.49 -20.54
CA ASP A 96 -5.41 -3.71 -21.69
C ASP A 96 -4.75 -4.30 -22.95
N ALA A 97 -5.54 -5.00 -23.77
CA ALA A 97 -5.03 -5.64 -24.98
C ALA A 97 -4.56 -4.64 -26.06
N THR A 98 -4.97 -3.37 -25.98
CA THR A 98 -4.59 -2.34 -26.98
C THR A 98 -3.23 -1.75 -26.66
N THR A 99 -2.99 -1.40 -25.39
CA THR A 99 -1.69 -0.87 -24.96
C THR A 99 -0.71 -1.96 -24.52
N ASN A 100 -1.20 -3.19 -24.34
CA ASN A 100 -0.48 -4.32 -23.75
C ASN A 100 0.03 -4.02 -22.32
N GLU A 101 -0.75 -3.24 -21.56
CA GLU A 101 -0.40 -2.84 -20.20
C GLU A 101 -1.34 -3.46 -19.16
N TRP A 102 -0.84 -3.68 -17.96
CA TRP A 102 -1.66 -4.02 -16.80
C TRP A 102 -2.09 -2.73 -16.10
N ARG A 103 -3.40 -2.57 -15.91
CA ARG A 103 -3.98 -1.45 -15.16
C ARG A 103 -4.60 -1.94 -13.88
N TYR A 104 -4.35 -1.20 -12.82
CA TYR A 104 -5.03 -1.40 -11.56
C TYR A 104 -6.51 -1.04 -11.71
N LYS A 105 -7.41 -1.93 -11.27
CA LYS A 105 -8.85 -1.78 -11.51
C LYS A 105 -9.47 -0.59 -10.78
N TYR A 106 -8.87 -0.17 -9.67
CA TYR A 106 -9.38 0.86 -8.76
C TYR A 106 -8.49 2.11 -8.74
N GLU A 107 -7.82 2.40 -9.85
CA GLU A 107 -6.98 3.59 -9.99
C GLU A 107 -7.79 4.88 -9.75
N ASP A 108 -7.45 5.62 -8.69
CA ASP A 108 -7.93 6.99 -8.48
C ASP A 108 -6.83 7.96 -8.93
N LEU A 109 -7.00 8.51 -10.14
CA LEU A 109 -6.05 9.44 -10.74
C LEU A 109 -6.38 10.90 -10.43
N ARG A 110 -7.42 11.15 -9.61
CA ARG A 110 -7.77 12.52 -9.23
C ARG A 110 -6.64 13.10 -8.36
N PRO A 111 -6.31 14.39 -8.55
CA PRO A 111 -5.41 15.07 -7.62
C PRO A 111 -5.98 15.05 -6.20
N TRP A 112 -5.10 14.92 -5.22
CA TRP A 112 -5.45 15.09 -3.81
C TRP A 112 -6.10 16.45 -3.56
N ASP A 113 -7.25 16.47 -2.91
CA ASP A 113 -7.93 17.67 -2.45
C ASP A 113 -7.60 17.94 -0.97
N PRO A 114 -6.75 18.93 -0.65
CA PRO A 114 -6.37 19.20 0.74
C PRO A 114 -7.55 19.57 1.66
N LEU A 115 -8.67 20.05 1.10
CA LEU A 115 -9.85 20.48 1.86
C LEU A 115 -10.76 19.31 2.20
N ASN A 116 -10.84 18.31 1.32
CA ASN A 116 -11.75 17.18 1.50
C ASN A 116 -11.01 15.91 1.89
N ASP A 117 -9.84 15.63 1.33
CA ASP A 117 -9.14 14.39 1.57
C ASP A 117 -8.33 14.45 2.90
N ILE A 118 -8.49 13.43 3.72
CA ILE A 118 -7.85 13.32 5.05
C ILE A 118 -6.71 12.33 5.02
N ALA A 119 -6.99 11.11 4.54
CA ALA A 119 -6.01 10.04 4.44
C ALA A 119 -6.35 9.12 3.27
N GLN A 120 -5.35 8.48 2.69
CA GLN A 120 -5.54 7.33 1.81
C GLN A 120 -5.07 6.08 2.55
N PHE A 121 -5.85 5.02 2.47
CA PHE A 121 -5.53 3.74 3.09
C PHE A 121 -5.91 2.59 2.16
N GLU A 122 -5.30 1.44 2.37
CA GLU A 122 -5.58 0.23 1.63
C GLU A 122 -6.57 -0.64 2.41
N LYS A 123 -7.52 -1.25 1.69
CA LYS A 123 -8.43 -2.26 2.23
C LYS A 123 -8.73 -3.32 1.16
N ASN A 124 -8.36 -4.57 1.42
CA ASN A 124 -8.55 -5.72 0.51
C ASN A 124 -7.94 -5.51 -0.89
N GLY A 125 -6.75 -4.92 -0.94
CA GLY A 125 -6.05 -4.51 -2.15
C GLY A 125 -6.64 -3.27 -2.84
N ILE A 126 -7.61 -2.59 -2.21
CA ILE A 126 -8.29 -1.41 -2.75
C ILE A 126 -7.82 -0.15 -2.02
N LEU A 127 -7.23 0.81 -2.76
CA LEU A 127 -6.93 2.13 -2.20
C LEU A 127 -8.21 2.95 -2.05
N GLN A 128 -8.47 3.42 -0.83
CA GLN A 128 -9.63 4.21 -0.47
C GLN A 128 -9.17 5.55 0.12
N THR A 129 -9.86 6.62 -0.28
CA THR A 129 -9.63 7.97 0.26
C THR A 129 -10.68 8.28 1.31
N MET A 130 -10.24 8.59 2.51
CA MET A 130 -11.09 9.08 3.60
C MET A 130 -11.31 10.58 3.41
N GLU A 131 -12.56 10.98 3.18
CA GLU A 131 -12.93 12.37 2.94
C GLU A 131 -13.62 13.00 4.17
N ARG A 132 -13.46 14.32 4.33
CA ARG A 132 -14.19 15.16 5.29
C ARG A 132 -15.61 15.32 4.78
N HIS A 133 -16.47 14.36 5.10
CA HIS A 133 -17.89 14.56 4.87
C HIS A 133 -18.42 15.53 5.94
N LEU A 134 -18.37 16.84 5.64
CA LEU A 134 -19.13 17.83 6.39
C LEU A 134 -20.59 17.40 6.30
N SER A 135 -21.09 16.80 7.37
CA SER A 135 -22.49 16.42 7.47
C SER A 135 -23.31 17.71 7.43
N THR A 136 -23.80 18.10 6.26
CA THR A 136 -24.85 19.11 6.14
C THR A 136 -26.15 18.49 6.64
N ARG A 137 -26.24 18.27 7.97
CA ARG A 137 -27.47 17.91 8.63
C ARG A 137 -28.12 19.22 9.09
N MET A 138 -29.21 19.57 8.40
CA MET A 138 -30.22 20.62 8.66
C MET A 138 -30.02 21.99 7.98
N SER A 139 -30.73 22.20 6.86
CA SER A 139 -31.75 23.27 6.81
C SER A 139 -32.79 22.94 5.73
N ASN A 140 -33.82 22.18 6.14
CA ASN A 140 -35.10 22.13 5.43
C ASN A 140 -35.97 23.28 5.96
N HIS A 141 -35.65 24.52 5.58
CA HIS A 141 -36.60 25.61 5.65
C HIS A 141 -36.77 26.22 4.25
N LYS A 142 -37.93 25.95 3.66
CA LYS A 142 -38.48 26.82 2.61
C LYS A 142 -38.55 28.22 3.20
N THR A 143 -37.68 29.10 2.74
CA THR A 143 -37.86 30.54 2.91
C THR A 143 -37.76 31.18 1.54
N THR A 144 -38.89 31.77 1.16
CA THR A 144 -39.11 32.58 -0.03
C THR A 144 -38.11 33.73 -0.11
N CYS A 145 -37.79 34.09 -1.35
CA CYS A 145 -36.89 35.11 -1.86
C CYS A 145 -36.75 36.42 -1.06
N ILE A 146 -35.59 37.07 -1.19
CA ILE A 146 -35.46 38.47 -1.64
C ILE A 146 -34.19 38.60 -2.48
N ASN A 147 -34.40 39.21 -3.64
CA ASN A 147 -33.45 39.68 -4.63
C ASN A 147 -32.44 40.65 -3.98
N ASN A 148 -31.15 40.55 -4.29
CA ASN A 148 -30.26 41.71 -4.32
C ASN A 148 -29.10 41.45 -5.27
N GLN A 149 -29.12 42.21 -6.36
CA GLN A 149 -28.08 42.32 -7.37
C GLN A 149 -26.85 42.99 -6.72
N ILE A 150 -25.67 42.38 -6.83
CA ILE A 150 -24.39 43.12 -6.82
C ILE A 150 -23.40 42.41 -7.78
N THR A 151 -23.22 43.09 -8.91
CA THR A 151 -22.06 43.22 -9.81
C THR A 151 -21.02 42.09 -9.93
N ARG A 152 -21.01 41.51 -11.13
CA ARG A 152 -19.90 40.80 -11.77
C ARG A 152 -18.62 41.65 -11.81
N HIS A 153 -17.51 41.11 -11.32
CA HIS A 153 -16.18 41.48 -11.79
C HIS A 153 -15.49 40.28 -12.46
N LYS A 154 -15.38 40.37 -13.79
CA LYS A 154 -14.49 39.55 -14.61
C LYS A 154 -13.04 39.78 -14.16
N ARG A 155 -12.32 38.72 -13.82
CA ARG A 155 -10.85 38.69 -13.93
C ARG A 155 -10.41 37.55 -14.83
N SER A 156 -9.94 37.98 -15.99
CA SER A 156 -9.01 37.37 -16.95
C SER A 156 -8.36 36.05 -16.52
N ALA A 157 -8.59 35.01 -17.32
CA ALA A 157 -7.77 33.82 -17.39
C ALA A 157 -6.32 34.20 -17.76
N LYS A 158 -5.34 33.68 -17.00
CA LYS A 158 -3.94 33.58 -17.41
C LYS A 158 -3.38 32.24 -16.90
N ASP A 159 -3.35 31.30 -17.83
CA ASP A 159 -2.26 30.35 -18.10
C ASP A 159 -1.76 29.46 -16.94
N CYS A 160 -2.45 28.34 -16.71
CA CYS A 160 -1.92 27.21 -15.94
C CYS A 160 -1.19 26.27 -16.91
N ARG A 161 0.15 26.28 -16.83
CA ARG A 161 1.03 25.39 -17.61
C ARG A 161 0.65 23.93 -17.40
N ARG A 162 0.18 23.33 -18.49
CA ARG A 162 -0.03 21.89 -18.69
C ARG A 162 1.28 21.14 -18.35
N ARG A 163 1.32 20.37 -17.27
CA ARG A 163 2.41 19.41 -17.04
C ARG A 163 2.24 18.29 -18.07
N LYS A 164 3.22 18.20 -18.98
CA LYS A 164 3.32 17.18 -20.01
C LYS A 164 3.76 15.88 -19.32
N THR A 165 2.93 14.84 -19.41
CA THR A 165 3.32 13.48 -19.06
C THR A 165 4.46 13.08 -19.99
N SER A 166 5.55 12.61 -19.40
CA SER A 166 6.71 12.09 -20.13
C SER A 166 6.36 10.69 -20.62
N ASP A 167 6.00 10.57 -21.90
CA ASP A 167 5.90 9.29 -22.59
C ASP A 167 7.33 8.76 -22.81
N GLN A 168 7.79 7.88 -21.92
CA GLN A 168 8.94 7.00 -22.18
C GLN A 168 8.38 5.62 -22.53
N PRO A 169 8.73 5.02 -23.67
CA PRO A 169 8.25 3.70 -24.05
C PRO A 169 8.88 2.65 -23.14
N SER A 170 8.04 1.90 -22.41
CA SER A 170 8.49 0.68 -21.76
C SER A 170 8.73 -0.37 -22.85
N ASN A 171 9.99 -0.62 -23.15
CA ASN A 171 10.37 -1.75 -23.96
C ASN A 171 10.28 -3.01 -23.09
N HIS A 172 9.46 -3.95 -23.58
CA HIS A 172 9.61 -5.39 -23.38
C HIS A 172 9.11 -5.98 -22.06
N SER A 173 7.87 -6.47 -22.07
CA SER A 173 7.40 -7.51 -21.16
C SER A 173 6.86 -8.68 -22.00
N GLN A 174 7.80 -9.44 -22.57
CA GLN A 174 7.57 -10.86 -22.75
C GLN A 174 8.40 -11.56 -21.68
N ASN A 175 7.73 -12.45 -20.93
CA ASN A 175 8.24 -13.69 -20.31
C ASN A 175 7.31 -14.07 -19.16
N THR A 176 6.32 -14.92 -19.48
CA THR A 176 5.67 -15.78 -18.48
C THR A 176 6.60 -16.96 -18.21
N GLU A 177 7.60 -16.74 -17.37
CA GLU A 177 8.42 -17.83 -16.84
C GLU A 177 8.68 -17.57 -15.36
N SER A 178 8.09 -18.46 -14.57
CA SER A 178 8.25 -18.57 -13.13
C SER A 178 9.72 -18.49 -12.75
N SER A 179 10.13 -17.36 -12.16
CA SER A 179 11.48 -17.17 -11.66
C SER A 179 11.45 -16.92 -10.16
N CYS A 180 11.72 -18.02 -9.46
CA CYS A 180 12.50 -18.14 -8.23
C CYS A 180 12.86 -16.81 -7.52
N SER A 181 12.29 -16.58 -6.34
CA SER A 181 12.86 -15.61 -5.40
C SER A 181 14.12 -16.22 -4.78
N THR A 182 15.28 -15.81 -5.30
CA THR A 182 16.58 -16.03 -4.66
C THR A 182 16.61 -15.26 -3.34
N PRO A 183 16.88 -15.90 -2.19
CA PRO A 183 17.19 -15.15 -0.97
C PRO A 183 18.60 -14.58 -1.11
N GLU A 184 18.74 -13.27 -0.91
CA GLU A 184 20.02 -12.57 -0.86
C GLU A 184 20.84 -13.10 0.33
N SER A 185 22.13 -13.38 0.08
CA SER A 185 23.05 -13.95 1.06
C SER A 185 23.34 -12.93 2.16
N VAL A 186 23.00 -13.25 3.40
CA VAL A 186 23.37 -12.45 4.59
C VAL A 186 24.57 -13.09 5.24
N GLN A 187 25.77 -12.59 4.91
CA GLN A 187 27.00 -12.86 5.65
C GLN A 187 27.96 -11.70 5.42
N GLU A 188 28.12 -10.85 6.44
CA GLU A 188 29.43 -10.65 7.09
C GLU A 188 29.21 -10.11 8.52
N LEU A 189 29.98 -10.70 9.43
CA LEU A 189 30.04 -10.53 10.87
C LEU A 189 31.02 -9.40 11.24
N SER A 190 30.75 -8.64 12.30
CA SER A 190 31.74 -8.28 13.34
C SER A 190 31.06 -7.53 14.51
N ASP A 191 31.00 -8.23 15.65
CA ASP A 191 31.25 -7.81 17.04
C ASP A 191 30.51 -6.60 17.66
N ASP A 192 29.54 -6.90 18.53
CA ASP A 192 29.42 -6.26 19.86
C ASP A 192 28.74 -7.22 20.86
N ASP A 193 29.25 -7.21 22.08
CA ASP A 193 29.10 -8.23 23.11
C ASP A 193 27.74 -8.22 23.84
N GLY A 194 27.14 -9.42 23.97
CA GLY A 194 26.55 -9.94 25.21
C GLY A 194 25.38 -9.22 25.90
N LYS A 195 24.17 -9.80 25.78
CA LYS A 195 23.38 -10.29 26.95
C LYS A 195 22.17 -11.13 26.55
N TYR A 196 22.19 -12.41 26.91
CA TYR A 196 21.01 -13.26 27.03
C TYR A 196 20.19 -12.82 28.25
N LEU A 197 18.94 -12.38 28.05
CA LEU A 197 17.81 -12.35 28.99
C LEU A 197 16.56 -12.27 28.08
N GLY A 198 15.71 -13.28 28.01
CA GLY A 198 14.70 -13.54 29.04
C GLY A 198 13.35 -12.98 28.55
N PHE A 199 12.43 -13.88 28.26
CA PHE A 199 11.04 -13.65 27.84
C PHE A 199 10.30 -12.71 28.81
N GLU A 200 9.26 -12.04 28.30
CA GLU A 200 8.31 -11.12 28.98
C GLU A 200 8.75 -9.68 29.27
N SER A 201 8.40 -8.80 28.34
CA SER A 201 8.11 -7.39 28.65
C SER A 201 6.83 -6.99 27.92
N LEU A 202 5.71 -7.04 28.62
CA LEU A 202 4.46 -6.39 28.25
C LEU A 202 4.74 -4.93 27.85
N CYS A 203 4.43 -4.58 26.60
CA CYS A 203 4.59 -3.22 26.11
C CYS A 203 3.60 -2.29 26.83
N ALA A 204 4.09 -1.38 27.67
CA ALA A 204 3.25 -0.39 28.36
C ALA A 204 2.50 0.56 27.40
N GLN A 205 2.83 0.54 26.11
CA GLN A 205 2.18 1.33 25.06
C GLN A 205 0.92 0.65 24.52
N CYS A 206 0.91 -0.68 24.34
CA CYS A 206 -0.27 -1.38 23.78
C CYS A 206 -1.45 -1.47 24.76
N GLY A 207 -1.19 -1.41 26.07
CA GLY A 207 -2.26 -1.30 27.08
C GLY A 207 -2.98 0.05 27.06
N LYS A 208 -2.29 1.14 26.70
CA LYS A 208 -2.88 2.50 26.65
C LYS A 208 -3.80 2.68 25.45
N GLU A 209 -3.41 2.15 24.30
CA GLU A 209 -4.23 2.21 23.07
C GLU A 209 -5.53 1.41 23.21
N MET A 210 -5.48 0.24 23.84
CA MET A 210 -6.67 -0.56 24.11
C MET A 210 -7.63 0.11 25.10
N ASN A 211 -7.11 0.82 26.11
CA ASN A 211 -7.94 1.58 27.05
C ASN A 211 -8.57 2.80 26.37
N HIS A 212 -7.82 3.52 25.54
CA HIS A 212 -8.34 4.66 24.78
C HIS A 212 -9.47 4.24 23.82
N LEU A 213 -9.32 3.09 23.15
CA LEU A 213 -10.36 2.58 22.26
C LEU A 213 -11.65 2.19 23.02
N LYS A 214 -11.51 1.63 24.23
CA LYS A 214 -12.66 1.33 25.11
C LYS A 214 -13.38 2.59 25.59
N GLU A 215 -12.64 3.65 25.91
CA GLU A 215 -13.21 4.95 26.30
C GLU A 215 -13.99 5.59 25.14
N ILE A 216 -13.42 5.58 23.93
CA ILE A 216 -14.10 6.07 22.72
C ILE A 216 -15.39 5.27 22.49
N HIS A 217 -15.33 3.94 22.56
CA HIS A 217 -16.51 3.09 22.36
C HIS A 217 -17.61 3.37 23.39
N SER A 218 -17.25 3.57 24.67
CA SER A 218 -18.19 3.95 25.73
C SER A 218 -18.83 5.33 25.50
N ALA A 219 -18.04 6.30 25.02
CA ALA A 219 -18.53 7.64 24.68
C ALA A 219 -19.55 7.58 23.53
N VAL A 220 -19.27 6.82 22.47
CA VAL A 220 -20.17 6.64 21.32
C VAL A 220 -21.50 6.01 21.77
N LEU A 221 -21.46 4.95 22.59
CA LEU A 221 -22.68 4.32 23.11
C LEU A 221 -23.50 5.24 24.02
N SER A 222 -22.85 6.13 24.76
CA SER A 222 -23.52 7.10 25.61
C SER A 222 -24.21 8.18 24.78
N LEU A 223 -23.55 8.65 23.71
CA LEU A 223 -24.15 9.58 22.76
C LEU A 223 -25.34 8.98 22.01
N GLN A 224 -25.25 7.71 21.60
CA GLN A 224 -26.37 7.01 20.96
C GLN A 224 -27.58 6.86 21.88
N ARG A 225 -27.37 6.56 23.17
CA ARG A 225 -28.44 6.52 24.18
C ARG A 225 -29.09 7.89 24.38
N ALA A 226 -28.29 8.94 24.54
CA ALA A 226 -28.81 10.31 24.67
C ALA A 226 -29.63 10.74 23.44
N GLN A 227 -29.21 10.34 22.23
CA GLN A 227 -29.96 10.61 21.00
C GLN A 227 -31.30 9.85 20.97
N GLN A 228 -31.36 8.62 21.47
CA GLN A 228 -32.61 7.85 21.57
C GLN A 228 -33.59 8.46 22.57
N ASP A 229 -33.10 8.98 23.70
CA ASP A 229 -33.93 9.64 24.72
C ASP A 229 -34.50 10.98 24.23
N ILE A 230 -33.77 11.73 23.39
CA ILE A 230 -34.26 12.99 22.79
C ILE A 230 -35.34 12.71 21.72
N HIS A 231 -35.29 11.55 21.08
CA HIS A 231 -36.25 11.16 20.02
C HIS A 231 -37.47 10.39 20.55
N ARG A 232 -37.64 10.28 21.87
CA ARG A 232 -38.77 9.63 22.54
C ARG A 232 -39.75 10.67 23.09
#